data_AF-A0A645IVQ0-F1
#
_entry.id   AF-A0A645IVQ0-F1
#
_cell.length_a   1.000
_cell.length_b   1.000
_cell.length_c   1.000
_cell.angle_alpha   90.00
_cell.angle_beta   90.00
_cell.angle_gamma   90.00
#
_symmetry.space_group_name_H-M   'P 1'
#
loop_
_entity.id
_entity.type
_entity.pdbx_description
1 polymer ?
#
loop_
_entity_poly.entity_id
_entity_poly.type
_entity_poly.pdbx_seq_one_letter_code
_entity_poly.pdbx_strand_id
1 'polypeptide(L)'
;MENGPIGFSLKVDNQSDVHLNVAPEVRIYNLFGKEVGHITLDRKNVFPLATRQFDGVWDKVWGFGYYKAVAEVVYSDQGQVATAVVPMWMIPVKLLLLVAIALLLIIIFVKAIKRRKGKSGGNGQMPSENATLEADDSTDTQF
;
A
#
# COMPACT_ATOMS: atom_id res chain seq x y z
N MET A 1 1.79 12.30 -8.91
CA MET A 1 2.24 12.36 -7.49
C MET A 1 2.29 10.94 -6.96
N GLU A 2 3.45 10.30 -7.03
CA GLU A 2 3.59 8.82 -6.92
C GLU A 2 4.75 8.48 -5.98
N ASN A 3 4.71 9.03 -4.77
CA ASN A 3 5.84 9.22 -3.83
C ASN A 3 6.66 10.44 -4.26
N GLY A 4 6.03 11.60 -4.06
CA GLY A 4 6.74 12.87 -4.09
C GLY A 4 7.67 13.00 -2.88
N PRO A 5 8.46 14.07 -2.84
CA PRO A 5 9.31 14.37 -1.70
C PRO A 5 8.50 14.32 -0.40
N ILE A 6 8.98 13.57 0.59
CA ILE A 6 8.27 13.39 1.85
C ILE A 6 8.59 14.59 2.73
N GLY A 7 7.65 15.54 2.76
CA GLY A 7 7.70 16.67 3.67
C GLY A 7 7.55 16.20 5.11
N PHE A 8 8.39 16.70 5.99
CA PHE A 8 8.30 16.50 7.42
C PHE A 8 8.51 17.82 8.15
N SER A 9 8.07 17.85 9.41
CA SER A 9 8.22 19.01 10.26
C SER A 9 8.72 18.57 11.64
N LEU A 10 9.75 19.25 12.13
CA LEU A 10 10.34 19.07 13.44
C LEU A 10 10.08 20.33 14.27
N LYS A 11 9.57 20.16 15.48
CA LYS A 11 9.41 21.25 16.45
C LYS A 11 10.45 21.10 17.54
N VAL A 12 11.26 22.13 17.73
CA VAL A 12 12.22 22.23 18.82
C VAL A 12 11.68 23.21 19.84
N ASP A 13 11.51 22.75 21.06
CA ASP A 13 10.97 23.53 22.16
C ASP A 13 12.09 23.87 23.16
N ASN A 14 12.41 25.15 23.28
CA ASN A 14 13.46 25.60 24.19
C ASN A 14 12.86 25.97 25.55
N GLN A 15 13.08 25.10 26.53
CA GLN A 15 12.63 25.27 27.91
C GLN A 15 13.72 25.90 28.82
N SER A 16 14.78 26.46 28.25
CA SER A 16 15.86 27.11 29.00
C SER A 16 15.73 28.64 29.01
N ASP A 17 16.54 29.28 29.85
CA ASP A 17 16.62 30.74 30.00
C ASP A 17 17.57 31.40 28.98
N VAL A 18 18.26 30.61 28.14
CA VAL A 18 19.22 31.10 27.14
C VAL A 18 18.75 30.77 25.72
N HIS A 19 19.21 31.54 24.74
CA HIS A 19 18.90 31.25 23.34
C HIS A 19 19.74 30.07 22.85
N LEU A 20 19.13 29.21 22.05
CA LEU A 20 19.81 28.06 21.44
C LEU A 20 20.03 28.33 19.96
N ASN A 21 21.26 28.12 19.48
CA ASN A 21 21.57 28.11 18.05
C ASN A 21 21.69 26.65 17.61
N VAL A 22 20.65 26.11 16.98
CA VAL A 22 20.59 24.68 16.67
C VAL A 22 20.51 24.45 15.17
N ALA A 23 21.16 23.38 14.72
CA ALA A 23 21.07 22.85 13.36
C ALA A 23 20.65 21.38 13.46
N PRO A 24 19.34 21.10 13.47
CA PRO A 24 18.86 19.73 13.60
C PRO A 24 19.26 18.86 12.41
N GLU A 25 19.60 17.61 12.68
CA GLU A 25 19.83 16.59 11.67
C GLU A 25 18.73 15.53 11.75
N VAL A 26 18.27 15.03 10.61
CA VAL A 26 17.32 13.94 10.52
C VAL A 26 17.92 12.79 9.72
N ARG A 27 18.10 11.66 10.38
CA ARG A 27 18.62 10.41 9.80
C ARG A 27 17.48 9.41 9.66
N ILE A 28 17.41 8.73 8.53
CA ILE A 28 16.36 7.77 8.24
C ILE A 28 16.99 6.40 8.07
N TYR A 29 16.44 5.43 8.78
CA TYR A 29 16.94 4.06 8.78
C TYR A 29 15.86 3.10 8.29
N ASN A 30 16.28 2.05 7.59
CA ASN A 30 15.42 0.93 7.24
C ASN A 30 15.35 -0.10 8.38
N LEU A 31 14.54 -1.15 8.20
CA LEU A 31 14.40 -2.25 9.16
C LEU A 31 15.72 -2.99 9.47
N PHE A 32 16.68 -2.96 8.55
CA PHE A 32 18.01 -3.56 8.73
C PHE A 32 19.00 -2.65 9.47
N GLY A 33 18.55 -1.48 9.94
CA GLY A 33 19.40 -0.50 10.62
C GLY A 33 20.34 0.27 9.70
N LYS A 34 20.21 0.13 8.37
CA LYS A 34 21.01 0.89 7.41
C LYS A 34 20.44 2.30 7.25
N GLU A 35 21.31 3.31 7.31
CA GLU A 35 20.97 4.69 6.98
C GLU A 35 20.66 4.80 5.48
N VAL A 36 19.47 5.30 5.16
CA VAL A 36 18.93 5.44 3.80
C VAL A 36 18.61 6.90 3.44
N GLY A 37 18.80 7.82 4.37
CA GLY A 37 18.60 9.24 4.19
C GLY A 37 19.23 10.03 5.33
N HIS A 38 19.82 11.17 4.96
CA HIS A 38 20.41 12.14 5.87
C HIS A 38 19.96 13.53 5.41
N ILE A 39 19.30 14.27 6.29
CA ILE A 39 18.78 15.61 6.01
C ILE A 39 19.26 16.55 7.11
N THR A 40 20.08 17.54 6.73
CA THR A 40 20.47 18.63 7.62
C THR A 40 19.47 19.77 7.44
N LEU A 41 18.85 20.21 8.53
CA LEU A 41 17.92 21.35 8.51
C LEU A 41 18.68 22.65 8.72
N ASP A 42 18.14 23.74 8.17
CA ASP A 42 18.73 25.06 8.32
C ASP A 42 18.90 25.44 9.78
N ARG A 43 20.08 25.98 10.09
CA ARG A 43 20.41 26.48 11.41
C ARG A 43 19.51 27.67 11.77
N LYS A 44 18.86 27.61 12.92
CA LYS A 44 17.99 28.69 13.43
C LYS A 44 18.21 28.92 14.91
N ASN A 45 17.99 30.17 15.32
CA ASN A 45 17.91 30.52 16.73
C ASN A 45 16.54 30.15 17.28
N VAL A 46 16.54 29.51 18.46
CA VAL A 46 15.36 29.23 19.27
C VAL A 46 15.49 30.06 20.54
N PHE A 47 14.61 31.05 20.72
CA PHE A 47 14.63 31.94 21.87
C PHE A 47 14.27 31.21 23.16
N PRO A 48 14.61 31.76 24.34
CA PRO A 48 14.17 31.23 25.63
C PRO A 48 12.65 31.05 25.67
N LEU A 49 12.21 29.94 26.26
CA LEU A 49 10.79 29.61 26.45
C LEU A 49 9.94 29.66 25.16
N ALA A 50 10.56 29.37 24.01
CA ALA A 50 9.93 29.45 22.70
C ALA A 50 10.12 28.17 21.88
N THR A 51 9.15 27.90 21.00
CA THR A 51 9.19 26.78 20.06
C THR A 51 9.54 27.25 18.65
N ARG A 52 10.41 26.51 17.96
CA ARG A 52 10.75 26.76 16.55
C ARG A 52 10.44 25.54 15.68
N GLN A 53 9.86 25.79 14.51
CA GLN A 53 9.60 24.77 13.51
C GLN A 53 10.69 24.73 12.45
N PHE A 54 11.09 23.51 12.08
CA PHE A 54 12.01 23.18 11.01
C PHE A 54 11.29 22.26 10.05
N ASP A 55 11.16 22.69 8.81
CA ASP A 55 10.56 21.90 7.77
C ASP A 55 11.66 21.35 6.88
N GLY A 56 11.51 20.09 6.51
CA GLY A 56 12.48 19.38 5.70
C GLY A 56 11.77 18.49 4.71
N VAL A 57 12.52 18.09 3.70
CA VAL A 57 12.01 17.26 2.62
C VAL A 57 12.97 16.10 2.44
N TRP A 58 12.43 14.88 2.47
CA TRP A 58 13.17 13.70 2.10
C TRP A 58 12.88 13.36 0.64
N ASP A 59 13.86 13.60 -0.23
CA ASP A 59 13.79 13.37 -1.70
C ASP A 59 13.90 11.88 -2.07
N LYS A 60 13.08 11.04 -1.44
CA LYS A 60 13.00 9.61 -1.72
C LYS A 60 11.78 9.32 -2.59
N VAL A 61 12.04 8.89 -3.82
CA VAL A 61 11.00 8.55 -4.82
C VAL A 61 10.41 7.16 -4.61
N TRP A 62 11.09 6.25 -3.91
CA TRP A 62 10.57 4.90 -3.71
C TRP A 62 11.11 4.23 -2.46
N GLY A 63 10.22 3.55 -1.73
CA GLY A 63 10.56 2.69 -0.61
C GLY A 63 9.37 1.77 -0.29
N PHE A 64 9.68 0.58 0.21
CA PHE A 64 8.70 -0.34 0.76
C PHE A 64 9.17 -0.81 2.13
N GLY A 65 8.24 -0.92 3.07
CA GLY A 65 8.47 -1.49 4.40
C GLY A 65 8.55 -0.46 5.51
N TYR A 66 9.10 -0.90 6.64
CA TYR A 66 9.22 -0.10 7.86
C TYR A 66 10.50 0.72 7.87
N TYR A 67 10.36 1.99 8.26
CA TYR A 67 11.45 2.94 8.43
C TYR A 67 11.33 3.59 9.80
N LYS A 68 12.45 4.12 10.30
CA LYS A 68 12.48 5.01 11.45
C LYS A 68 13.23 6.29 11.08
N ALA A 69 12.64 7.44 11.38
CA ALA A 69 13.30 8.73 11.33
C ALA A 69 13.85 9.05 12.73
N VAL A 70 15.10 9.46 12.81
CA VAL A 70 15.81 9.85 14.03
C VAL A 70 16.23 11.30 13.83
N ALA A 71 15.65 12.21 14.60
CA ALA A 71 16.04 13.60 14.62
C ALA A 71 16.97 13.85 15.81
N GLU A 72 18.09 14.52 15.55
CA GLU A 72 19.12 14.86 16.52
C GLU A 72 19.30 16.38 16.54
N VAL A 73 19.30 16.96 17.75
CA VAL A 73 19.45 18.39 17.97
C VAL A 73 20.56 18.61 18.98
N VAL A 74 21.68 19.18 18.55
CA VAL A 74 22.74 19.63 19.46
C VAL A 74 22.32 20.97 20.05
N TYR A 75 22.25 21.07 21.38
CA TYR A 75 21.72 22.25 22.06
C TYR A 75 22.68 22.90 23.06
N SER A 76 23.87 22.33 23.30
CA SER A 76 24.89 22.96 24.16
C SER A 76 26.27 22.93 23.55
N ASP A 77 27.13 23.86 23.96
CA ASP A 77 28.53 23.93 23.52
C ASP A 77 29.35 22.72 23.99
N GLN A 78 28.86 21.98 24.99
CA GLN A 78 29.43 20.72 25.45
C GLN A 78 28.99 19.51 24.60
N GLY A 79 28.19 19.74 23.54
CA GLY A 79 27.75 18.72 22.61
C GLY A 79 26.59 17.86 23.10
N GLN A 80 25.75 18.35 24.01
CA GLN A 80 24.56 17.61 24.42
C GLN A 80 23.56 17.51 23.27
N VAL A 81 23.01 16.31 23.08
CA VAL A 81 22.12 15.97 21.95
C VAL A 81 20.76 15.55 22.47
N ALA A 82 19.71 16.20 21.99
CA ALA A 82 18.34 15.73 22.14
C ALA A 82 17.97 14.86 20.93
N THR A 83 17.37 13.69 21.17
CA THR A 83 17.00 12.73 20.12
C THR A 83 15.51 12.47 20.11
N ALA A 84 14.88 12.50 18.94
CA ALA A 84 13.49 12.11 18.73
C ALA A 84 13.42 11.00 17.67
N VAL A 85 12.64 9.95 17.92
CA VAL A 85 12.50 8.81 17.01
C VAL A 85 11.05 8.65 16.59
N VAL A 86 10.80 8.64 15.28
CA VAL A 86 9.47 8.46 14.70
C VAL A 86 9.47 7.22 13.80
N PRO A 87 8.74 6.16 14.18
CA PRO A 87 8.55 4.99 13.33
C PRO A 87 7.51 5.29 12.24
N MET A 88 7.78 4.88 11.00
CA MET A 88 6.89 5.10 9.87
C MET A 88 6.86 3.93 8.89
N TRP A 89 5.68 3.62 8.38
CA TRP A 89 5.51 2.61 7.31
C TRP A 89 5.45 3.30 5.95
N MET A 90 6.28 2.85 5.02
CA MET A 90 6.31 3.29 3.63
C MET A 90 5.69 2.20 2.75
N ILE A 91 4.48 2.42 2.24
CA ILE A 91 3.77 1.44 1.40
C ILE A 91 3.28 2.12 0.11
N PRO A 92 3.72 1.69 -1.09
CA PRO A 92 3.28 2.25 -2.36
C PRO A 92 1.88 1.74 -2.71
N VAL A 93 0.84 2.39 -2.17
CA VAL A 93 -0.57 1.98 -2.32
C VAL A 93 -1.01 1.85 -3.79
N LYS A 94 -0.52 2.72 -4.68
CA LYS A 94 -0.82 2.66 -6.12
C LYS A 94 -0.31 1.39 -6.78
N LEU A 95 0.91 0.96 -6.43
CA LEU A 95 1.48 -0.28 -6.95
C LEU A 95 0.67 -1.49 -6.47
N LEU A 96 0.29 -1.51 -5.18
CA LEU A 96 -0.58 -2.57 -4.65
C LEU A 96 -1.94 -2.59 -5.35
N LEU A 97 -2.54 -1.43 -5.60
CA LEU A 97 -3.81 -1.33 -6.32
C LEU A 97 -3.71 -1.83 -7.76
N LEU A 98 -2.63 -1.48 -8.47
CA LEU A 98 -2.39 -1.94 -9.84
C LEU A 98 -2.25 -3.46 -9.89
N VAL A 99 -1.45 -4.04 -8.98
CA VAL A 99 -1.29 -5.50 -8.86
C VAL A 99 -2.62 -6.18 -8.54
N ALA A 100 -3.42 -5.60 -7.62
CA ALA A 100 -4.73 -6.14 -7.27
C ALA A 100 -5.71 -6.13 -8.46
N ILE A 101 -5.75 -5.04 -9.24
CA ILE A 101 -6.58 -4.94 -10.45
C ILE A 101 -6.12 -5.96 -11.50
N ALA A 102 -4.81 -6.08 -11.74
CA ALA A 102 -4.27 -7.05 -12.68
C ALA A 102 -4.64 -8.50 -12.30
N LEU A 103 -4.51 -8.86 -11.02
CA LEU A 103 -4.92 -10.17 -10.51
C LEU A 103 -6.43 -10.41 -10.68
N LEU A 104 -7.27 -9.41 -10.41
CA LEU A 104 -8.72 -9.50 -10.60
C LEU A 104 -9.07 -9.78 -12.07
N LEU A 105 -8.44 -9.07 -13.01
CA LEU A 105 -8.65 -9.28 -14.44
C LEU A 105 -8.23 -10.68 -14.88
N ILE A 106 -7.10 -11.19 -14.38
CA ILE A 106 -6.63 -12.56 -14.64
C ILE A 106 -7.66 -13.58 -14.14
N ILE A 107 -8.19 -13.42 -12.93
CA ILE A 107 -9.20 -14.34 -12.36
C ILE A 107 -10.48 -14.36 -13.22
N ILE A 108 -10.96 -13.19 -13.65
CA ILE A 108 -12.14 -13.07 -14.53
C ILE A 108 -11.87 -13.76 -15.87
N PHE A 109 -10.71 -13.51 -16.46
CA PHE A 109 -10.30 -14.08 -17.74
C PHE A 109 -10.25 -15.61 -17.70
N VAL A 110 -9.63 -16.19 -16.67
CA VAL A 110 -9.56 -17.65 -16.47
C VAL A 110 -10.96 -18.25 -16.28
N LYS A 111 -11.82 -17.62 -15.48
CA LYS A 111 -13.22 -18.06 -15.30
C LYS A 111 -14.01 -18.01 -16.61
N ALA A 112 -13.82 -16.98 -17.43
CA ALA A 112 -14.51 -16.84 -18.71
C ALA A 112 -14.14 -17.95 -19.70
N ILE A 113 -12.86 -18.33 -19.77
CA ILE A 113 -12.41 -19.43 -20.64
C ILE A 113 -12.96 -20.78 -20.17
N LYS A 114 -12.94 -21.06 -18.86
CA LYS A 114 -13.48 -22.30 -18.29
C LYS A 114 -14.99 -22.46 -18.56
N ARG A 115 -15.76 -21.37 -18.55
CA ARG A 115 -17.20 -21.39 -18.88
C ARG A 115 -17.49 -21.74 -20.33
N ARG A 116 -16.60 -21.46 -21.29
CA ARG A 116 -16.82 -21.79 -22.72
C ARG A 116 -16.65 -23.27 -23.02
N LYS A 117 -15.77 -24.00 -22.32
CA LYS A 117 -15.59 -25.46 -22.51
C LYS A 117 -16.75 -26.30 -21.98
N GLY A 118 -17.57 -25.78 -21.06
CA GLY A 118 -18.70 -26.50 -20.46
C GLY A 118 -20.03 -26.42 -21.23
N LYS A 119 -20.09 -25.70 -22.35
CA LYS A 119 -21.35 -25.38 -23.06
C LYS A 119 -21.49 -26.02 -24.45
N SER A 120 -20.64 -27.00 -24.79
CA SER A 120 -20.57 -27.60 -26.14
C SER A 120 -21.02 -29.06 -26.21
N GLY A 121 -21.84 -29.55 -25.28
CA GLY A 121 -22.42 -30.90 -25.34
C GLY A 121 -23.88 -30.94 -24.91
N GLY A 122 -24.78 -31.25 -25.87
CA GLY A 122 -26.23 -31.40 -25.69
C GLY A 122 -27.01 -30.12 -26.04
N ASN A 123 -28.00 -30.11 -26.93
CA ASN A 123 -28.88 -31.17 -27.37
C ASN A 123 -29.52 -30.77 -28.71
N GLY A 124 -29.34 -31.58 -29.74
CA GLY A 124 -29.99 -31.41 -31.04
C GLY A 124 -30.78 -32.67 -31.36
N GLN A 125 -32.08 -32.68 -31.06
CA GLN A 125 -33.05 -33.55 -31.70
C GLN A 125 -34.44 -32.88 -31.66
N MET A 126 -34.98 -32.61 -32.84
CA MET A 126 -36.38 -32.21 -33.03
C MET A 126 -37.30 -33.45 -33.00
N PRO A 127 -38.60 -33.27 -32.74
CA PRO A 127 -39.57 -34.37 -32.66
C PRO A 127 -39.93 -34.90 -34.05
N SER A 128 -39.86 -36.21 -34.27
CA SER A 128 -40.49 -36.85 -35.44
C SER A 128 -41.86 -37.39 -35.06
N GLU A 129 -42.84 -36.70 -35.62
CA GLU A 129 -44.27 -36.98 -35.71
C GLU A 129 -44.57 -38.30 -36.45
N ASN A 130 -45.54 -39.03 -35.92
CA ASN A 130 -46.45 -40.00 -36.57
C ASN A 130 -45.91 -41.15 -37.44
N ALA A 131 -46.17 -42.38 -36.99
CA ALA A 131 -46.72 -43.45 -37.83
C ALA A 131 -47.46 -44.49 -36.98
N THR A 132 -48.78 -44.34 -36.94
CA THR A 132 -49.78 -45.39 -36.70
C THR A 132 -49.56 -46.58 -37.61
N LEU A 133 -49.52 -47.79 -37.03
CA LEU A 133 -49.92 -49.07 -37.62
C LEU A 133 -50.51 -49.85 -36.43
N GLU A 134 -51.82 -49.81 -36.18
CA GLU A 134 -52.82 -50.73 -36.75
C GLU A 134 -52.36 -52.20 -36.72
N ALA A 135 -52.93 -52.96 -35.79
CA ALA A 135 -53.51 -54.31 -35.92
C ALA A 135 -53.57 -54.88 -34.49
N ASP A 136 -54.74 -54.85 -33.85
CA ASP A 136 -55.69 -55.95 -33.95
C ASP A 136 -55.09 -57.24 -33.37
N ASP A 137 -55.33 -57.48 -32.08
CA ASP A 137 -55.66 -58.84 -31.70
C ASP A 137 -56.68 -58.81 -30.58
N SER A 138 -57.78 -59.46 -30.88
CA SER A 138 -58.98 -59.57 -30.09
C SER A 138 -58.94 -60.91 -29.38
N THR A 139 -59.11 -60.93 -28.07
CA THR A 139 -59.79 -62.07 -27.44
C THR A 139 -60.44 -61.64 -26.13
N ASP A 140 -61.72 -61.37 -26.30
CA ASP A 140 -62.80 -61.60 -25.36
C ASP A 140 -62.67 -62.93 -24.58
N THR A 141 -63.43 -63.02 -23.49
CA THR A 141 -63.94 -64.23 -22.80
C THR A 141 -63.41 -64.52 -21.38
N GLN A 142 -64.24 -64.13 -20.39
CA GLN A 142 -64.77 -64.85 -19.20
C GLN A 142 -63.78 -65.65 -18.30
N PHE A 143 -63.83 -65.58 -16.96
CA PHE A 143 -64.94 -65.60 -15.99
C PHE A 143 -64.58 -64.82 -14.71
#